data_AF-A0A9D6I874-F1
#
_entry.id   AF-A0A9D6I874-F1
#
_cell.length_a   1.000
_cell.length_b   1.000
_cell.length_c   1.000
_cell.angle_alpha   90.00
_cell.angle_beta   90.00
_cell.angle_gamma   90.00
#
_symmetry.space_group_name_H-M   'P 1'
#
loop_
_entity.id
_entity.type
_entity.pdbx_description
1 polymer ?
#
loop_
_entity_poly.entity_id
_entity_poly.type
_entity_poly.pdbx_seq_one_letter_code
_entity_poly.pdbx_strand_id
1 'polypeptide(L)'
;MVYTSIPLLESIKINILNPVITLLFAAALLYFLWGVFQLFSGEDSDEARIVGRRHMIWGVTGLFIMVAVYGILQIICNTIGCN
;
A
#
# COMPACT_ATOMS: atom_id res chain seq x y z
N MET A 1 32.04 0.05 -7.66
CA MET A 1 32.00 -1.06 -8.64
C MET A 1 31.71 -2.39 -7.95
N VAL A 2 30.67 -2.46 -7.10
CA VAL A 2 30.20 -3.72 -6.49
C VAL A 2 28.67 -3.68 -6.43
N TYR A 3 28.05 -3.80 -7.60
CA TYR A 3 26.68 -4.25 -7.74
C TYR A 3 26.69 -5.26 -8.86
N THR A 4 27.19 -6.46 -8.59
CA THR A 4 26.79 -7.62 -9.37
C THR A 4 25.33 -7.88 -9.03
N SER A 5 24.41 -7.06 -9.57
CA SER A 5 22.99 -7.39 -9.53
C SER A 5 22.88 -8.73 -10.24
N ILE A 6 22.49 -9.75 -9.49
CA ILE A 6 22.17 -11.04 -10.10
C ILE A 6 21.04 -10.69 -11.08
N PRO A 7 21.22 -10.86 -12.40
CA PRO A 7 20.26 -10.36 -13.40
C PRO A 7 18.85 -10.90 -13.17
N LEU A 8 18.76 -12.07 -12.53
CA LEU A 8 17.52 -12.68 -12.06
C LEU A 8 16.83 -11.86 -10.94
N LEU A 9 17.57 -11.39 -9.94
CA LEU A 9 17.03 -10.60 -8.83
C LEU A 9 16.48 -9.25 -9.31
N GLU A 10 17.20 -8.61 -10.23
CA GLU A 10 16.78 -7.33 -10.82
C GLU A 10 15.52 -7.50 -11.69
N SER A 11 15.46 -8.58 -12.48
CA SER A 11 14.28 -8.94 -13.28
C SER A 11 13.06 -9.24 -12.41
N ILE A 12 13.24 -9.96 -11.29
CA ILE A 12 12.14 -10.24 -10.34
C ILE A 12 11.63 -8.94 -9.71
N LYS A 13 12.54 -8.05 -9.28
CA LYS A 13 12.18 -6.75 -8.69
C LYS A 13 11.33 -5.92 -9.64
N ILE A 14 11.79 -5.76 -10.88
CA ILE A 14 11.15 -4.87 -11.86
C ILE A 14 9.86 -5.48 -12.42
N ASN A 15 9.87 -6.77 -12.75
CA ASN A 15 8.75 -7.39 -13.46
C ASN A 15 7.67 -7.99 -12.56
N ILE A 16 7.98 -8.25 -11.28
CA ILE A 16 7.04 -8.87 -10.35
C ILE A 16 6.81 -7.98 -9.13
N LEU A 17 7.87 -7.63 -8.40
CA LEU A 17 7.71 -6.96 -7.11
C LEU A 17 7.11 -5.55 -7.26
N ASN A 18 7.65 -4.72 -8.14
CA ASN A 18 7.16 -3.35 -8.35
C ASN A 18 5.70 -3.31 -8.85
N PRO A 19 5.29 -4.10 -9.85
CA PRO A 19 3.90 -4.19 -10.27
C PRO A 19 2.97 -4.67 -9.15
N VAL A 20 3.37 -5.68 -8.37
CA VAL A 20 2.56 -6.22 -7.27
C VAL A 20 2.37 -5.17 -6.17
N ILE A 21 3.44 -4.47 -5.76
CA ILE A 21 3.33 -3.38 -4.78
C ILE A 21 2.38 -2.30 -5.27
N THR A 22 2.50 -1.90 -6.54
CA THR A 22 1.64 -0.89 -7.17
C THR A 22 0.18 -1.34 -7.20
N LEU A 23 -0.07 -2.61 -7.54
CA LEU A 23 -1.40 -3.21 -7.56
C LEU A 23 -2.02 -3.26 -6.15
N LEU A 24 -1.24 -3.68 -5.16
CA LEU A 24 -1.68 -3.73 -3.76
C LEU A 24 -2.00 -2.33 -3.22
N PHE A 25 -1.20 -1.32 -3.58
CA PHE A 25 -1.48 0.07 -3.23
C PHE A 25 -2.81 0.55 -3.84
N ALA A 26 -3.01 0.29 -5.14
CA ALA A 26 -4.26 0.61 -5.81
C ALA A 26 -5.46 -0.11 -5.18
N ALA A 27 -5.32 -1.40 -4.85
CA ALA A 27 -6.37 -2.18 -4.20
C ALA A 27 -6.70 -1.64 -2.79
N ALA A 28 -5.69 -1.29 -1.99
CA ALA A 28 -5.90 -0.69 -0.67
C ALA A 28 -6.62 0.66 -0.76
N LEU A 29 -6.25 1.49 -1.74
CA LEU A 29 -6.90 2.76 -2.01
C LEU A 29 -8.37 2.57 -2.44
N LEU A 30 -8.63 1.62 -3.36
CA LEU A 30 -10.00 1.30 -3.77
C LEU A 30 -10.85 0.78 -2.61
N TYR A 31 -10.30 -0.07 -1.76
CA TYR A 31 -11.01 -0.58 -0.58
C TYR A 31 -11.31 0.52 0.44
N PHE A 32 -10.38 1.46 0.62
CA PHE A 32 -10.60 2.67 1.41
C PHE A 32 -11.75 3.52 0.83
N LEU A 33 -11.70 3.81 -0.48
CA LEU A 33 -12.72 4.58 -1.17
C LEU A 33 -14.10 3.90 -1.12
N TRP A 34 -14.15 2.57 -1.21
CA TRP A 34 -15.38 1.81 -1.03
C TRP A 34 -16.00 2.02 0.36
N GLY A 35 -15.18 1.97 1.41
CA GLY A 35 -15.63 2.26 2.77
C GLY A 35 -16.16 3.68 2.94
N VAL A 36 -15.52 4.65 2.26
CA VAL A 36 -16.00 6.05 2.20
C VAL A 36 -17.36 6.12 1.51
N PHE A 37 -17.49 5.54 0.32
CA PHE A 37 -18.76 5.51 -0.41
C PHE A 37 -19.88 4.89 0.42
N GLN A 38 -19.62 3.77 1.12
CA GLN A 38 -20.60 3.10 1.96
C GLN A 38 -21.00 3.91 3.20
N LEU A 39 -20.12 4.77 3.71
CA LEU A 39 -20.48 5.70 4.78
C LEU A 39 -21.41 6.81 4.29
N PHE A 40 -21.23 7.27 3.04
CA PHE A 40 -21.96 8.38 2.44
C PHE A 40 -23.21 7.95 1.65
N SER A 41 -23.39 6.66 1.32
CA SER A 41 -24.49 6.16 0.49
C SER A 41 -25.87 6.19 1.15
N GLY A 42 -26.00 6.73 2.38
CA GLY A 42 -27.30 7.07 2.96
C GLY A 42 -28.18 5.88 3.37
N GLU A 43 -27.63 4.68 3.48
CA GLU A 43 -28.33 3.59 4.15
C GLU A 43 -28.39 3.92 5.65
N ASP A 44 -29.57 4.32 6.13
CA ASP A 44 -29.86 4.65 7.54
C ASP A 44 -29.77 3.44 8.50
N SER A 45 -29.16 2.34 8.06
CA SER A 45 -28.86 1.22 8.94
C SER A 45 -27.54 1.47 9.67
N ASP A 46 -27.55 1.37 10.99
CA ASP A 46 -26.34 1.44 11.81
C ASP A 46 -25.30 0.39 11.37
N GLU A 47 -25.76 -0.74 10.83
CA GLU A 47 -24.91 -1.79 10.27
C GLU A 47 -24.09 -1.31 9.06
N ALA A 48 -24.70 -0.63 8.08
CA ALA A 48 -23.99 -0.13 6.90
C ALA A 48 -22.89 0.87 7.29
N ARG A 49 -23.16 1.72 8.29
CA ARG A 49 -22.17 2.65 8.86
C ARG A 49 -21.02 1.94 9.56
N ILE A 50 -21.30 0.91 10.36
CA ILE A 50 -20.27 0.10 11.04
C ILE A 50 -19.39 -0.60 10.00
N VAL A 51 -20.01 -1.19 8.98
CA VAL A 51 -19.33 -1.90 7.91
C VAL A 51 -18.46 -0.94 7.09
N GLY A 52 -18.99 0.20 6.63
CA GLY A 52 -18.22 1.20 5.89
C GLY A 52 -17.03 1.73 6.70
N ARG A 53 -17.21 1.98 8.01
CA ARG A 53 -16.13 2.40 8.90
C ARG A 53 -15.03 1.34 9.03
N ARG A 54 -15.40 0.06 9.10
CA ARG A 54 -14.44 -1.06 9.11
C ARG A 54 -13.64 -1.12 7.80
N HIS A 55 -14.30 -0.95 6.65
CA HIS A 55 -13.64 -0.94 5.34
C HIS A 55 -12.62 0.19 5.22
N MET A 56 -12.97 1.40 5.69
CA MET A 56 -12.03 2.53 5.73
C MET A 56 -10.81 2.21 6.59
N ILE A 57 -10.98 1.64 7.79
CA ILE A 57 -9.87 1.34 8.70
C ILE A 57 -8.89 0.34 8.06
N TRP A 58 -9.39 -0.72 7.45
CA TRP A 58 -8.54 -1.71 6.75
C TRP A 58 -7.82 -1.09 5.55
N GLY A 59 -8.51 -0.23 4.78
CA GLY A 59 -7.89 0.51 3.68
C GLY A 59 -6.78 1.46 4.14
N VAL A 60 -7.03 2.28 5.17
CA VAL A 60 -6.03 3.18 5.77
C VAL A 60 -4.86 2.39 6.33
N THR A 61 -5.11 1.27 6.99
CA THR A 61 -4.04 0.43 7.57
C THR A 61 -3.13 -0.10 6.47
N GLY A 62 -3.70 -0.56 5.34
CA GLY A 62 -2.92 -0.99 4.17
C GLY A 62 -2.07 0.14 3.58
N LEU A 63 -2.65 1.33 3.41
CA LEU A 63 -1.93 2.51 2.92
C LEU A 63 -0.82 2.95 3.89
N PHE A 64 -1.08 2.92 5.20
CA PHE A 64 -0.11 3.25 6.23
C PHE A 64 1.11 2.34 6.18
N ILE A 65 0.91 1.03 6.04
CA ILE A 65 2.02 0.06 5.94
C ILE A 65 2.89 0.37 4.72
N MET A 66 2.29 0.67 3.56
CA MET A 66 3.04 1.01 2.34
C MET A 66 3.90 2.26 2.53
N VAL A 67 3.33 3.31 3.12
CA VAL A 67 4.06 4.56 3.40
C VAL A 67 5.16 4.33 4.44
N ALA A 68 4.87 3.56 5.49
CA ALA A 68 5.85 3.23 6.53
C ALA A 68 7.05 2.46 5.97
N VAL A 69 6.81 1.45 5.13
CA VAL A 69 7.89 0.69 4.46
C VAL A 69 8.74 1.62 3.60
N TYR A 70 8.12 2.46 2.76
CA TYR A 70 8.86 3.41 1.93
C TYR A 70 9.68 4.40 2.77
N GLY A 71 9.11 4.94 3.86
CA GLY A 71 9.81 5.82 4.78
C GLY A 71 11.02 5.15 5.44
N ILE A 72 10.86 3.91 5.90
CA ILE A 72 11.95 3.12 6.48
C ILE A 72 13.05 2.87 5.43
N LEU A 73 12.69 2.46 4.21
CA LEU A 73 13.65 2.27 3.12
C LEU A 73 14.45 3.55 2.84
N GLN A 74 13.78 4.71 2.83
CA GLN A 74 14.43 6.01 2.61
C GLN A 74 15.41 6.35 3.74
N ILE A 75 15.02 6.14 4.99
CA ILE A 75 15.90 6.37 6.15
C ILE A 75 17.14 5.47 6.05
N ILE A 76 16.94 4.18 5.76
CA ILE A 76 18.03 3.22 5.60
C ILE A 76 18.95 3.67 4.47
N CYS A 77 18.43 4.01 3.29
CA CYS A 77 19.28 4.42 2.17
C CYS A 77 20.02 5.72 2.39
N ASN A 78 19.42 6.68 3.10
CA ASN A 78 20.12 7.89 3.51
C ASN A 78 21.22 7.61 4.55
N THR A 79 21.06 6.57 5.37
CA THR A 79 22.03 6.21 6.42
C THR A 79 23.23 5.45 5.87
N ILE A 80 23.02 4.52 4.92
CA ILE A 80 24.09 3.68 4.36
C ILE A 80 24.59 4.14 2.98
N GLY A 81 24.03 5.24 2.44
CA GLY A 81 24.43 5.79 1.15
C GLY A 81 24.01 4.95 -0.05
N CYS A 82 22.84 4.29 -0.01
CA CYS A 82 22.27 3.55 -1.15
C CYS A 82 21.38 4.38 -2.07
N ASN A 83 21.54 5.71 -2.05
CA ASN A 83 20.81 6.65 -2.90
C ASN A 83 21.62 7.04 -4.14
#